data_AF-A0AAV6KE37-F1
#
_entry.id   AF-A0AAV6KE37-F1
#
_cell.length_a   1.000
_cell.length_b   1.000
_cell.length_c   1.000
_cell.angle_alpha   90.00
_cell.angle_beta   90.00
_cell.angle_gamma   90.00
#
_symmetry.space_group_name_H-M   'P 1'
#
loop_
_entity.id
_entity.type
_entity.pdbx_description
1 polymer ?
#
loop_
_entity_poly.entity_id
_entity_poly.type
_entity_poly.pdbx_seq_one_letter_code
_entity_poly.pdbx_strand_id
1 'polypeptide(L)'
;MEIQSHSGHFKLWRELELHEFQQKFVIKAAESTDQGFAIRRSDGTVEPLSGDDVSTNSRKVSTIYGVVGTIRSLAATHVLVITSRKEVGSYVGFPVFRVMSMKFLSCNEALRLPNHQEKRDEAYFRTLLRVIESTPGLYYSYETDITLSLQRRFKLTEGRMSKPIWKQADPRFVWNRNILEELIENKVRHSFCPKA
;
A
#
# COMPACT_ATOMS: atom_id res chain seq x y z
N MET A 1 -15.04 -11.15 -33.47
CA MET A 1 -13.57 -11.21 -33.58
C MET A 1 -13.04 -11.14 -32.18
N GLU A 2 -12.76 -12.32 -31.60
CA GLU A 2 -12.25 -12.44 -30.23
C GLU A 2 -10.82 -11.92 -30.19
N ILE A 3 -10.59 -10.85 -29.46
CA ILE A 3 -9.24 -10.37 -29.18
C ILE A 3 -8.79 -11.07 -27.91
N GLN A 4 -8.07 -12.18 -28.07
CA GLN A 4 -7.20 -12.71 -27.02
C GLN A 4 -6.12 -11.66 -26.74
N SER A 5 -6.27 -10.89 -25.66
CA SER A 5 -5.22 -10.00 -25.18
C SER A 5 -4.34 -10.75 -24.17
N HIS A 6 -3.32 -11.43 -24.66
CA HIS A 6 -2.15 -11.77 -23.84
C HIS A 6 -1.35 -10.49 -23.56
N SER A 7 -1.74 -9.77 -22.51
CA SER A 7 -0.94 -8.71 -21.90
C SER A 7 -0.57 -9.14 -20.49
N GLY A 8 0.72 -9.08 -20.16
CA GLY A 8 1.22 -9.28 -18.79
C GLY A 8 0.70 -8.19 -17.86
N HIS A 9 -0.58 -8.26 -17.52
CA HIS A 9 -1.23 -7.36 -16.60
C HIS A 9 -0.60 -7.55 -15.22
N PHE A 10 -0.10 -6.46 -14.64
CA PHE A 10 0.20 -6.40 -13.22
C PHE A 10 -1.12 -6.65 -12.47
N LYS A 11 -1.37 -7.90 -12.06
CA LYS A 11 -2.56 -8.26 -11.28
C LYS A 11 -2.40 -7.68 -9.88
N LEU A 12 -3.22 -6.70 -9.55
CA LEU A 12 -3.36 -6.20 -8.19
C LEU A 12 -4.46 -6.99 -7.48
N TRP A 13 -4.19 -7.41 -6.25
CA TRP A 13 -5.14 -8.14 -5.44
C TRP A 13 -6.13 -7.19 -4.80
N ARG A 14 -7.43 -7.51 -4.93
CA ARG A 14 -8.51 -6.68 -4.39
C ARG A 14 -8.58 -6.75 -2.86
N GLU A 15 -8.17 -7.87 -2.29
CA GLU A 15 -8.15 -8.13 -0.86
C GLU A 15 -6.82 -8.78 -0.46
N LEU A 16 -6.24 -8.27 0.61
CA LEU A 16 -4.99 -8.74 1.18
C LEU A 16 -5.25 -9.13 2.64
N GLU A 17 -4.55 -10.15 3.10
CA GLU A 17 -4.52 -10.52 4.50
C GLU A 17 -3.29 -9.91 5.17
N LEU A 18 -3.53 -9.17 6.25
CA LEU A 18 -2.51 -8.71 7.19
C LEU A 18 -2.44 -9.68 8.36
N HIS A 19 -1.28 -10.31 8.51
CA HIS A 19 -0.95 -11.19 9.62
C HIS A 19 0.03 -10.45 10.54
N GLU A 20 -0.39 -10.18 11.78
CA GLU A 20 0.43 -9.50 12.77
C GLU A 20 1.19 -10.53 13.63
N PHE A 21 2.53 -10.54 13.52
CA PHE A 21 3.42 -11.33 14.37
C PHE A 21 4.15 -10.44 15.37
N GLN A 22 4.87 -11.05 16.31
CA GLN A 22 5.66 -10.29 17.29
C GLN A 22 6.80 -9.51 16.64
N GLN A 23 7.49 -10.11 15.65
CA GLN A 23 8.69 -9.56 15.00
C GLN A 23 8.44 -9.00 13.60
N LYS A 24 7.28 -9.24 12.99
CA LYS A 24 6.99 -8.84 11.61
C LYS A 24 5.49 -8.65 11.35
N PHE A 25 5.19 -7.94 10.28
CA PHE A 25 3.89 -7.94 9.62
C PHE A 25 4.01 -8.71 8.33
N VAL A 26 3.09 -9.62 8.04
CA VAL A 26 3.04 -10.33 6.76
C VAL A 26 1.80 -9.89 6.02
N ILE A 27 1.98 -9.46 4.77
CA ILE A 27 0.91 -8.99 3.89
C ILE A 27 0.91 -9.89 2.67
N LYS A 28 -0.15 -10.67 2.49
CA LYS A 28 -0.28 -11.62 1.38
C LYS A 28 -1.64 -11.51 0.70
N ALA A 29 -1.72 -11.96 -0.53
CA ALA A 29 -2.99 -12.06 -1.23
C ALA A 29 -3.89 -13.10 -0.56
N ALA A 30 -5.18 -12.79 -0.41
CA ALA A 30 -6.15 -13.74 0.14
C ALA A 30 -6.31 -14.99 -0.75
N GLU A 31 -6.18 -14.81 -2.07
CA GLU A 31 -6.34 -15.88 -3.07
C GLU A 31 -5.03 -16.66 -3.37
N SER A 32 -3.87 -16.20 -2.89
CA SER A 32 -2.60 -16.89 -3.11
C SER A 32 -1.62 -16.66 -1.96
N THR A 33 -1.22 -17.75 -1.30
CA THR A 33 -0.30 -17.72 -0.15
C THR A 33 1.12 -17.27 -0.50
N ASP A 34 1.52 -17.43 -1.76
CA ASP A 34 2.92 -17.27 -2.19
C ASP A 34 3.20 -15.86 -2.73
N GLN A 35 2.17 -15.01 -2.83
CA GLN A 35 2.30 -13.63 -3.32
C GLN A 35 2.05 -12.62 -2.21
N GLY A 36 3.11 -11.91 -1.84
CA GLY A 36 3.10 -10.95 -0.75
C GLY A 36 4.50 -10.64 -0.25
N PHE A 37 4.56 -10.03 0.92
CA PHE A 37 5.80 -9.56 1.51
C PHE A 37 5.67 -9.48 3.04
N ALA A 38 6.81 -9.51 3.72
CA ALA A 38 6.92 -9.28 5.14
C ALA A 38 7.55 -7.90 5.41
N ILE A 39 7.18 -7.29 6.53
CA ILE A 39 7.77 -6.05 7.03
C ILE A 39 8.27 -6.35 8.43
N ARG A 40 9.59 -6.29 8.63
CA ARG A 40 10.20 -6.54 9.94
C ARG A 40 9.88 -5.39 10.90
N ARG A 41 9.49 -5.71 12.13
CA ARG A 41 9.11 -4.71 13.15
C ARG A 41 10.30 -3.99 13.79
N SER A 42 11.52 -4.53 13.65
CA SER A 42 12.71 -3.93 14.25
C SER A 42 13.20 -2.68 13.54
N ASP A 43 13.11 -2.66 12.21
CA ASP A 43 13.65 -1.61 11.35
C ASP A 43 12.64 -1.11 10.30
N GLY A 44 11.54 -1.84 10.07
CA GLY A 44 10.60 -1.57 9.00
C GLY A 44 11.03 -2.09 7.64
N THR A 45 12.09 -2.91 7.56
CA THR A 45 12.60 -3.43 6.29
C THR A 45 11.56 -4.32 5.64
N VAL A 46 11.35 -4.10 4.34
CA VAL A 46 10.43 -4.87 3.52
C VAL A 46 11.18 -6.03 2.87
N GLU A 47 10.71 -7.25 3.10
CA GLU A 47 11.32 -8.49 2.62
C GLU A 47 10.30 -9.31 1.83
N PRO A 48 10.74 -10.05 0.80
CA PRO A 48 9.86 -11.00 0.12
C PRO A 48 9.41 -12.11 1.09
N LEU A 49 8.19 -12.62 0.87
CA LEU A 49 7.69 -13.77 1.62
C LEU A 49 8.64 -14.97 1.49
N SER A 50 8.98 -15.57 2.64
CA SER A 50 9.70 -16.85 2.70
C SER A 50 8.73 -17.98 3.09
N GLY A 51 8.99 -19.23 2.66
CA GLY A 51 8.08 -20.36 2.87
C GLY A 51 7.69 -20.61 4.35
N ASP A 52 8.56 -20.28 5.29
CA ASP A 52 8.31 -20.38 6.74
C ASP A 52 7.27 -19.37 7.27
N ASP A 53 7.00 -18.29 6.53
CA ASP A 53 6.05 -17.25 6.92
C ASP A 53 4.59 -17.70 6.82
N VAL A 54 4.34 -18.77 6.07
CA VAL A 54 3.00 -19.31 5.82
C VAL A 54 2.53 -20.21 6.99
N SER A 55 3.47 -20.74 7.79
CA SER A 55 3.20 -21.78 8.79
C SER A 55 3.21 -21.30 10.26
N THR A 56 3.44 -20.00 10.53
CA THR A 56 3.55 -19.49 11.90
C THR A 56 2.20 -18.97 12.43
N ASN A 57 1.89 -19.25 13.70
CA ASN A 57 0.68 -18.75 14.38
C ASN A 57 0.69 -17.22 14.48
N SER A 58 -0.04 -16.55 13.60
CA SER A 58 -0.25 -15.11 13.67
C SER A 58 -1.07 -14.75 14.91
N ARG A 59 -0.76 -13.62 15.55
CA ARG A 59 -1.53 -13.15 16.72
C ARG A 59 -2.89 -12.60 16.32
N LYS A 60 -2.96 -12.07 15.11
CA LYS A 60 -4.14 -11.44 14.55
C LYS A 60 -4.07 -11.47 13.04
N VAL A 61 -5.17 -11.89 12.42
CA VAL A 61 -5.40 -11.79 10.98
C VAL A 61 -6.45 -10.71 10.75
N SER A 62 -6.23 -9.85 9.77
CA SER A 62 -7.20 -8.82 9.38
C SER A 62 -7.15 -8.59 7.88
N THR A 63 -8.30 -8.34 7.27
CA THR A 63 -8.36 -7.97 5.85
C THR A 63 -7.99 -6.51 5.66
N ILE A 64 -7.14 -6.24 4.68
CA ILE A 64 -6.81 -4.90 4.22
C ILE A 64 -7.03 -4.82 2.70
N TYR A 65 -7.24 -3.61 2.21
CA TYR A 65 -7.53 -3.36 0.79
C TYR A 65 -6.35 -2.73 0.04
N GLY A 66 -5.24 -2.51 0.72
CA GLY A 66 -4.04 -1.99 0.09
C GLY A 66 -3.06 -1.45 1.11
N VAL A 67 -1.80 -1.40 0.69
CA VAL A 67 -0.73 -0.69 1.41
C VAL A 67 -0.48 0.62 0.70
N VAL A 68 -0.60 1.72 1.44
CA VAL A 68 -0.52 3.08 0.93
C VAL A 68 0.93 3.55 0.87
N GLY A 69 1.74 3.20 1.87
CA GLY A 69 3.10 3.69 1.99
C GLY A 69 3.73 3.37 3.33
N THR A 70 5.01 3.74 3.45
CA THR A 70 5.78 3.72 4.70
C THR A 70 6.23 5.13 5.05
N ILE A 71 6.26 5.43 6.35
CA ILE A 71 6.73 6.70 6.90
C ILE A 71 7.67 6.40 8.06
N ARG A 72 8.87 6.99 8.03
CA ARG A 72 9.87 6.81 9.07
C ARG A 72 9.89 8.00 10.04
N SER A 73 9.75 7.72 11.33
CA SER A 73 10.07 8.66 12.41
C SER A 73 11.48 8.43 12.92
N LEU A 74 11.94 9.23 13.88
CA LEU A 74 13.23 9.02 14.55
C LEU A 74 13.31 7.68 15.30
N ALA A 75 12.16 7.18 15.78
CA ALA A 75 12.09 6.01 16.63
C ALA A 75 11.59 4.76 15.90
N ALA A 76 10.79 4.92 14.84
CA ALA A 76 10.11 3.79 14.22
C ALA A 76 9.64 4.03 12.78
N THR A 77 9.55 2.94 12.05
CA THR A 77 8.91 2.90 10.72
C THR A 77 7.42 2.58 10.88
N HIS A 78 6.57 3.31 10.17
CA HIS A 78 5.13 3.19 10.23
C HIS A 78 4.59 2.82 8.85
N VAL A 79 3.76 1.79 8.78
CA VAL A 79 3.18 1.32 7.51
C VAL A 79 1.71 1.76 7.47
N LEU A 80 1.32 2.51 6.45
CA LEU A 80 -0.07 2.94 6.27
C LEU A 80 -0.82 1.93 5.41
N VAL A 81 -1.92 1.39 5.93
CA VAL A 81 -2.78 0.43 5.23
C VAL A 81 -4.22 0.91 5.13
N ILE A 82 -4.90 0.53 4.06
CA ILE A 82 -6.34 0.78 3.86
C ILE A 82 -7.11 -0.35 4.54
N THR A 83 -7.87 -0.03 5.58
CA THR A 83 -8.64 -1.02 6.37
C THR A 83 -10.10 -1.11 5.92
N SER A 84 -10.63 -0.09 5.25
CA SER A 84 -11.97 -0.10 4.67
C SER A 84 -12.06 0.74 3.42
N ARG A 85 -12.86 0.27 2.47
CA ARG A 85 -13.17 0.93 1.19
C ARG A 85 -14.65 0.81 0.87
N LYS A 86 -15.15 1.69 0.01
CA LYS A 86 -16.49 1.59 -0.58
C LYS A 86 -16.40 1.77 -2.08
N GLU A 87 -17.00 0.88 -2.86
CA GLU A 87 -17.16 1.09 -4.29
C GLU A 87 -18.15 2.23 -4.53
N VAL A 88 -17.76 3.22 -5.35
CA VAL A 88 -18.54 4.44 -5.57
C VAL A 88 -18.95 4.64 -7.04
N GLY A 89 -18.48 3.77 -7.94
CA GLY A 89 -18.81 3.80 -9.35
C GLY A 89 -17.74 3.13 -10.19
N SER A 90 -17.77 3.38 -11.49
CA SER A 90 -16.78 2.86 -12.44
C SER A 90 -16.24 3.96 -13.35
N TYR A 91 -14.99 3.79 -13.79
CA TYR A 91 -14.31 4.66 -14.73
C TYR A 91 -13.77 3.83 -15.89
N VAL A 92 -14.33 4.03 -17.09
CA VAL A 92 -14.00 3.25 -18.30
C VAL A 92 -14.17 1.74 -18.07
N GLY A 93 -15.27 1.35 -17.41
CA GLY A 93 -15.58 -0.05 -17.12
C GLY A 93 -14.87 -0.65 -15.90
N PHE A 94 -13.92 0.07 -15.29
CA PHE A 94 -13.19 -0.41 -14.12
C PHE A 94 -13.75 0.19 -12.81
N PRO A 95 -13.89 -0.59 -11.74
CA PRO A 95 -14.46 -0.10 -10.48
C PRO A 95 -13.55 0.94 -9.81
N VAL A 96 -14.16 1.94 -9.19
CA VAL A 96 -13.51 3.01 -8.42
C VAL A 96 -13.95 2.90 -6.96
N PHE A 97 -12.98 2.93 -6.08
CA PHE A 97 -13.16 2.79 -4.65
C PHE A 97 -12.81 4.09 -3.93
N ARG A 98 -13.65 4.46 -2.97
CA ARG A 98 -13.37 5.50 -1.97
C ARG A 98 -12.74 4.85 -0.76
N VAL A 99 -11.64 5.42 -0.26
CA VAL A 99 -11.05 5.03 1.04
C VAL A 99 -11.99 5.48 2.16
N MET A 100 -12.41 4.53 2.99
CA MET A 100 -13.30 4.80 4.13
C MET A 100 -12.54 4.86 5.44
N SER A 101 -11.50 4.04 5.60
CA SER A 101 -10.60 4.10 6.75
C SER A 101 -9.20 3.61 6.41
N MET A 102 -8.22 4.21 7.06
CA MET A 102 -6.81 3.81 7.02
C MET A 102 -6.28 3.64 8.43
N LYS A 103 -5.16 2.93 8.56
CA LYS A 103 -4.49 2.71 9.83
C LYS A 103 -2.98 2.62 9.66
N PHE A 104 -2.23 3.24 10.56
CA PHE A 104 -0.80 3.01 10.71
C PHE A 104 -0.51 1.76 11.56
N LEU A 105 0.43 0.96 11.06
CA LEU A 105 1.05 -0.15 11.78
C LEU A 105 2.46 0.29 12.17
N SER A 106 2.71 0.46 13.46
CA SER A 106 4.03 0.85 13.96
C SER A 106 4.97 -0.35 14.07
N CYS A 107 6.15 -0.22 13.49
CA CYS A 107 7.30 -1.09 13.71
C CYS A 107 8.09 -0.55 14.90
N ASN A 108 7.59 -0.82 16.11
CA ASN A 108 8.18 -0.36 17.36
C ASN A 108 8.93 -1.51 18.05
N GLU A 109 10.18 -1.75 17.65
CA GLU A 109 11.13 -2.52 18.46
C GLU A 109 12.29 -1.59 18.83
N ALA A 110 11.99 -0.58 19.64
CA ALA A 110 13.01 0.35 20.10
C ALA A 110 14.01 -0.39 20.99
N LEU A 111 15.21 -0.65 20.47
CA LEU A 111 16.33 -1.27 21.20
C LEU A 111 16.92 -0.35 22.28
N ARG A 112 16.57 0.94 22.30
CA ARG A 112 17.09 1.95 23.23
C ARG A 112 15.96 2.75 23.87
N LEU A 113 16.15 3.10 25.14
CA LEU A 113 15.32 4.06 25.87
C LEU A 113 15.42 5.44 25.21
N PRO A 114 14.31 6.01 24.71
CA PRO A 114 14.32 7.35 24.13
C PRO A 114 14.50 8.41 25.21
N ASN A 115 15.23 9.47 24.88
CA ASN A 115 15.39 10.63 25.77
C ASN A 115 14.08 11.43 25.86
N HIS A 116 14.01 12.40 26.78
CA HIS A 116 12.77 13.13 27.04
C HIS A 116 12.29 13.97 25.84
N GLN A 117 13.23 14.48 25.02
CA GLN A 117 12.90 15.25 23.82
C GLN A 117 12.35 14.33 22.73
N GLU A 118 13.02 13.20 22.44
CA GLU A 118 12.57 12.17 21.49
C GLU A 118 11.16 11.67 21.84
N LYS A 119 10.86 11.49 23.13
CA LYS A 119 9.50 11.12 23.57
C LYS A 119 8.44 12.18 23.23
N ARG A 120 8.77 13.47 23.39
CA ARG A 120 7.85 14.57 23.03
C ARG A 120 7.66 14.64 21.52
N ASP A 121 8.74 14.55 20.76
CA ASP A 121 8.71 14.64 19.30
C ASP A 121 7.93 13.47 18.70
N GLU A 122 8.11 12.25 19.23
CA GLU A 122 7.35 11.06 18.82
C GLU A 122 5.85 11.16 19.18
N ALA A 123 5.51 11.76 20.34
CA ALA A 123 4.12 12.02 20.70
C ALA A 123 3.46 13.02 19.74
N TYR A 124 4.18 14.06 19.34
CA TYR A 124 3.71 15.00 18.32
C TYR A 124 3.55 14.31 16.96
N PHE A 125 4.54 13.52 16.54
CA PHE A 125 4.51 12.77 15.29
C PHE A 125 3.29 11.84 15.20
N ARG A 126 2.96 11.12 16.29
CA ARG A 126 1.75 10.29 16.36
C ARG A 126 0.47 11.08 16.17
N THR A 127 0.44 12.35 16.59
CA THR A 127 -0.70 13.23 16.34
C THR A 127 -0.83 13.54 14.84
N LEU A 128 0.28 13.78 14.15
CA LEU A 128 0.29 13.95 12.69
C LEU A 128 -0.17 12.70 11.95
N LEU A 129 0.28 11.51 12.39
CA LEU A 129 -0.17 10.24 11.81
C LEU A 129 -1.70 10.08 11.93
N ARG A 130 -2.30 10.44 13.07
CA ARG A 130 -3.77 10.42 13.22
C ARG A 130 -4.49 11.37 12.26
N VAL A 131 -3.92 12.55 12.00
CA VAL A 131 -4.46 13.47 11.00
C VAL A 131 -4.46 12.80 9.62
N ILE A 132 -3.36 12.15 9.25
CA ILE A 132 -3.24 11.43 7.98
C ILE A 132 -4.27 10.29 7.87
N GLU A 133 -4.45 9.48 8.93
CA GLU A 133 -5.47 8.41 8.97
C GLU A 133 -6.89 8.94 8.72
N SER A 134 -7.18 10.16 9.20
CA SER A 134 -8.48 10.81 9.07
C SER A 134 -8.70 11.53 7.73
N THR A 135 -7.72 11.52 6.82
CA THR A 135 -7.80 12.24 5.54
C THR A 135 -8.99 11.75 4.72
N PRO A 136 -10.01 12.59 4.47
CA PRO A 136 -11.17 12.18 3.70
C PRO A 136 -10.93 12.35 2.19
N GLY A 137 -11.75 11.69 1.38
CA GLY A 137 -11.84 11.99 -0.05
C GLY A 137 -10.71 11.42 -0.89
N LEU A 138 -10.03 10.37 -0.41
CA LEU A 138 -9.08 9.61 -1.21
C LEU A 138 -9.83 8.54 -2.03
N TYR A 139 -9.42 8.37 -3.28
CA TYR A 139 -10.03 7.45 -4.24
C TYR A 139 -8.96 6.67 -4.97
N TYR A 140 -9.30 5.46 -5.40
CA TYR A 140 -8.36 4.61 -6.14
C TYR A 140 -9.07 3.56 -6.99
N SER A 141 -8.34 2.93 -7.89
CA SER A 141 -8.77 1.73 -8.62
C SER A 141 -7.59 0.78 -8.80
N TYR A 142 -7.86 -0.53 -8.74
CA TYR A 142 -6.84 -1.57 -8.96
C TYR A 142 -6.47 -1.72 -10.44
N GLU A 143 -7.39 -1.35 -11.34
CA GLU A 143 -7.31 -1.76 -12.74
C GLU A 143 -7.11 -0.57 -13.69
N THR A 144 -7.41 0.65 -13.23
CA THR A 144 -7.29 1.85 -14.05
C THR A 144 -6.58 2.98 -13.32
N ASP A 145 -5.86 3.79 -14.08
CA ASP A 145 -5.34 5.05 -13.59
C ASP A 145 -6.44 6.12 -13.55
N ILE A 146 -6.76 6.61 -12.35
CA ILE A 146 -7.74 7.69 -12.13
C ILE A 146 -7.07 9.07 -11.99
N THR A 147 -5.74 9.15 -12.03
CA THR A 147 -4.99 10.42 -11.94
C THR A 147 -4.96 11.20 -13.25
N LEU A 148 -5.41 10.58 -14.34
CA LEU A 148 -5.43 11.16 -15.68
C LEU A 148 -6.85 11.45 -16.12
N SER A 149 -7.04 12.58 -16.80
CA SER A 149 -8.30 12.85 -17.49
C SER A 149 -8.49 11.90 -18.67
N LEU A 150 -9.74 11.66 -19.05
CA LEU A 150 -10.07 10.77 -20.16
C LEU A 150 -9.41 11.21 -21.47
N GLN A 151 -9.38 12.52 -21.73
CA GLN A 151 -8.70 13.11 -22.88
C GLN A 151 -7.20 12.82 -22.89
N ARG A 152 -6.52 12.92 -21.73
CA ARG A 152 -5.09 12.60 -21.64
C ARG A 152 -4.85 11.12 -21.83
N ARG A 153 -5.72 10.27 -21.28
CA ARG A 153 -5.65 8.81 -21.44
C ARG A 153 -5.71 8.41 -22.92
N PHE A 154 -6.64 8.95 -23.70
CA PHE A 154 -6.76 8.66 -25.14
C PHE A 154 -5.58 9.16 -25.98
N LYS A 155 -4.84 10.16 -25.49
CA LYS A 155 -3.62 10.67 -26.15
C LYS A 155 -2.37 9.85 -25.81
N LEU A 156 -2.43 8.92 -24.86
CA LEU A 156 -1.28 8.08 -24.52
C LEU A 156 -1.07 7.02 -25.61
N THR A 157 0.16 6.95 -26.13
CA THR A 157 0.60 5.89 -27.06
C THR A 157 0.55 4.53 -26.37
N GLU A 158 0.17 3.47 -27.11
CA GLU A 158 0.00 2.09 -26.62
C GLU A 158 1.18 1.58 -25.76
N GLY A 159 2.42 1.97 -26.10
CA GLY A 159 3.63 1.60 -25.37
C GLY A 159 3.76 2.17 -23.95
N ARG A 160 2.92 3.12 -23.54
CA ARG A 160 2.90 3.64 -22.16
C ARG A 160 1.94 2.85 -21.26
N MET A 161 0.94 2.18 -21.84
CA MET A 161 -0.01 1.33 -21.10
C MET A 161 0.61 0.02 -20.59
N SER A 162 1.75 -0.39 -21.14
CA SER A 162 2.51 -1.57 -20.67
C SER A 162 3.33 -1.33 -19.39
N LYS A 163 3.44 -0.07 -18.93
CA LYS A 163 4.16 0.26 -17.69
C LYS A 163 3.28 -0.03 -16.48
N PRO A 164 3.84 -0.32 -15.30
CA PRO A 164 3.03 -0.44 -14.09
C PRO A 164 2.29 0.88 -13.79
N ILE A 165 1.09 0.80 -13.23
CA ILE A 165 0.16 1.93 -13.03
C ILE A 165 0.85 3.12 -12.35
N TRP A 166 1.70 2.89 -11.36
CA TRP A 166 2.43 3.95 -10.65
C TRP A 166 3.39 4.77 -11.54
N LYS A 167 3.95 4.18 -12.61
CA LYS A 167 4.80 4.90 -13.59
C LYS A 167 4.00 5.71 -14.61
N GLN A 168 2.71 5.41 -14.75
CA GLN A 168 1.82 6.09 -15.71
C GLN A 168 1.15 7.34 -15.12
N ALA A 169 1.12 7.44 -13.79
CA ALA A 169 0.42 8.47 -13.04
C ALA A 169 0.83 9.89 -13.43
N ASP A 170 -0.12 10.82 -13.37
CA ASP A 170 0.24 12.24 -13.26
C ASP A 170 0.67 12.51 -11.81
N PRO A 171 1.96 12.85 -11.57
CA PRO A 171 2.51 12.97 -10.23
C PRO A 171 1.82 14.04 -9.37
N ARG A 172 1.09 14.98 -9.97
CA ARG A 172 0.36 16.03 -9.25
C ARG A 172 -0.88 15.52 -8.51
N PHE A 173 -1.41 14.37 -8.92
CA PHE A 173 -2.63 13.80 -8.38
C PHE A 173 -2.38 12.47 -7.65
N VAL A 174 -1.13 12.17 -7.33
CA VAL A 174 -0.75 11.01 -6.49
C VAL A 174 -0.51 11.52 -5.07
N TRP A 175 -1.51 11.40 -4.21
CA TRP A 175 -1.42 11.95 -2.85
C TRP A 175 -0.36 11.21 -2.01
N ASN A 176 -0.27 9.88 -2.15
CA ASN A 176 0.69 9.06 -1.41
C ASN A 176 2.10 8.98 -2.01
N ARG A 177 2.48 9.88 -2.94
CA ARG A 177 3.71 9.73 -3.73
C ARG A 177 4.96 9.56 -2.87
N ASN A 178 5.17 10.47 -1.91
CA ASN A 178 6.38 10.49 -1.08
C ASN A 178 6.52 9.25 -0.18
N ILE A 179 5.39 8.71 0.28
CA ILE A 179 5.39 7.56 1.20
C ILE A 179 5.42 6.21 0.45
N LEU A 180 5.26 6.24 -0.87
CA LEU A 180 5.30 5.07 -1.74
C LEU A 180 6.72 4.77 -2.27
N GLU A 181 7.65 5.72 -2.23
CA GLU A 181 8.99 5.60 -2.83
C GLU A 181 9.78 4.42 -2.27
N GLU A 182 9.82 4.27 -0.94
CA GLU A 182 10.51 3.16 -0.26
C GLU A 182 9.94 1.78 -0.65
N LEU A 183 8.62 1.70 -0.85
CA LEU A 183 7.97 0.47 -1.30
C LEU A 183 8.28 0.13 -2.77
N ILE A 184 8.42 1.16 -3.61
CA ILE A 184 8.79 1.00 -5.03
C ILE A 184 10.25 0.52 -5.15
N GLU A 185 11.15 1.09 -4.37
CA GLU A 185 12.58 0.75 -4.37
C GLU A 185 12.81 -0.71 -3.96
N ASN A 186 12.04 -1.20 -2.98
CA ASN A 186 12.09 -2.59 -2.51
C ASN A 186 11.45 -3.62 -3.46
N LYS A 187 11.06 -3.22 -4.68
CA LYS A 187 10.57 -4.09 -5.77
C LYS A 187 9.38 -5.01 -5.40
N VAL A 188 8.57 -4.67 -4.42
CA VAL A 188 7.36 -5.43 -4.06
C VAL A 188 6.24 -5.13 -5.07
N ARG A 189 6.42 -5.55 -6.32
CA ARG A 189 5.63 -5.04 -7.47
C ARG A 189 4.19 -5.55 -7.56
N HIS A 190 3.83 -6.54 -6.75
CA HIS A 190 2.61 -7.35 -6.96
C HIS A 190 1.50 -7.14 -5.91
N SER A 191 1.74 -6.35 -4.86
CA SER A 191 0.84 -6.28 -3.69
C SER A 191 0.40 -4.86 -3.31
N PHE A 192 0.78 -3.85 -4.08
CA PHE A 192 0.47 -2.47 -3.74
C PHE A 192 -0.82 -1.99 -4.38
N CYS A 193 -1.55 -1.16 -3.65
CA CYS A 193 -2.57 -0.31 -4.21
C CYS A 193 -1.90 1.04 -4.53
N PRO A 194 -1.38 1.24 -5.76
CA PRO A 194 -0.79 2.51 -6.09
C PRO A 194 -1.95 3.50 -6.25
N LYS A 195 -1.90 4.57 -5.45
CA LYS A 195 -2.67 5.83 -5.60
C LYS A 195 -4.02 5.82 -4.90
N ALA A 196 -3.98 6.25 -3.64
CA ALA A 196 -5.07 6.96 -2.98
C ALA A 196 -4.80 8.47 -3.11
#